data_AF-A0A933MH15-F1
#
_entry.id   AF-A0A933MH15-F1
#
_cell.length_a   1.000
_cell.length_b   1.000
_cell.length_c   1.000
_cell.angle_alpha   90.00
_cell.angle_beta   90.00
_cell.angle_gamma   90.00
#
_symmetry.space_group_name_H-M   'P 1'
#
loop_
_entity.id
_entity.type
_entity.pdbx_description
1 polymer ?
#
loop_
_entity_poly.entity_id
_entity_poly.type
_entity_poly.pdbx_seq_one_letter_code
_entity_poly.pdbx_strand_id
1 'polypeptide(L)'
;MSTTLTIRIDEQTKKKLDHLAAATARSKSYLVSSAIKGFVEVNEWQIQAIKGAVKKADRPDAKFIDHEEVAAWLDSWGAKNKKKPPR
;
A
#
# COMPACT_ATOMS: atom_id res chain seq x y z
N MET A 1 22.97 -8.68 -2.09
CA MET A 1 23.36 -8.75 -3.51
C MET A 1 22.53 -7.74 -4.29
N SER A 2 23.11 -7.06 -5.29
CA SER A 2 22.40 -6.11 -6.16
C SER A 2 22.26 -6.66 -7.57
N THR A 3 21.15 -6.35 -8.23
CA THR A 3 20.93 -6.66 -9.65
C THR A 3 20.75 -5.37 -10.45
N THR A 4 21.05 -5.41 -11.75
CA THR A 4 20.96 -4.26 -12.65
C THR A 4 19.65 -4.29 -13.42
N LEU A 5 18.95 -3.16 -13.46
CA LEU A 5 17.73 -2.96 -14.26
C LEU A 5 17.96 -1.82 -15.25
N THR A 6 17.77 -2.08 -16.54
CA THR A 6 17.76 -1.06 -17.58
C THR A 6 16.34 -0.58 -17.81
N ILE A 7 16.08 0.71 -17.57
CA ILE A 7 14.76 1.32 -17.75
C ILE A 7 14.79 2.38 -18.85
N ARG A 8 13.69 2.52 -19.58
CA ARG A 8 13.46 3.65 -20.48
C ARG A 8 12.65 4.71 -19.74
N ILE A 9 13.11 5.95 -19.82
CA ILE A 9 12.39 7.13 -19.32
C ILE A 9 12.40 8.20 -20.41
N ASP A 10 11.39 9.04 -20.43
CA ASP A 10 11.34 10.19 -21.33
C ASP A 10 12.39 11.26 -20.92
N GLU A 11 12.69 12.16 -21.86
CA GLU A 11 13.72 13.19 -21.67
C GLU A 11 13.38 14.16 -20.53
N GLN A 12 12.09 14.47 -20.33
CA GLN A 12 11.65 15.38 -19.28
C GLN A 12 11.88 14.76 -17.90
N THR A 13 11.55 13.48 -17.73
CA THR A 13 11.83 12.72 -16.50
C THR A 13 13.33 12.62 -16.24
N LYS A 14 14.14 12.36 -17.28
CA LYS A 14 15.60 12.35 -17.15
C LYS A 14 16.13 13.70 -16.63
N LYS A 15 15.68 14.82 -17.19
CA LYS A 15 16.09 16.17 -16.74
C LYS A 15 15.70 16.41 -15.28
N LYS A 16 14.47 16.10 -14.88
CA LYS A 16 14.02 16.22 -13.48
C LYS A 16 14.88 15.38 -12.53
N LEU A 17 15.23 14.16 -12.93
CA LEU A 17 16.11 13.27 -12.15
C LEU A 17 17.53 13.82 -12.03
N ASP A 18 18.09 14.38 -13.11
CA ASP A 18 19.40 15.04 -13.10
C ASP A 18 19.43 16.21 -12.09
N HIS A 19 18.40 17.07 -12.08
CA HIS A 19 18.28 18.17 -11.11
C HIS A 19 18.13 17.68 -9.66
N LEU A 20 17.29 16.66 -9.43
CA LEU A 20 17.07 16.11 -8.08
C LEU A 20 18.34 15.45 -7.52
N ALA A 21 19.09 14.74 -8.36
CA ALA A 21 20.38 14.15 -7.99
C ALA A 21 21.38 15.22 -7.54
N ALA A 22 21.49 16.33 -8.29
CA ALA A 22 22.36 17.45 -7.93
C ALA A 22 21.94 18.12 -6.61
N ALA A 23 20.65 18.40 -6.44
CA ALA A 23 20.14 19.08 -5.25
C ALA A 23 20.24 18.24 -3.96
N THR A 24 20.24 16.91 -4.08
CA THR A 24 20.27 15.99 -2.92
C THR A 24 21.65 15.37 -2.67
N ALA A 25 22.65 15.67 -3.50
CA ALA A 25 23.96 15.03 -3.49
C ALA A 25 23.89 13.48 -3.56
N ARG A 26 22.93 12.96 -4.35
CA ARG A 26 22.72 11.51 -4.55
C ARG A 26 22.90 11.14 -6.02
N SER A 27 23.33 9.90 -6.27
CA SER A 27 23.39 9.39 -7.63
C SER A 27 21.98 9.10 -8.16
N LYS A 28 21.81 9.18 -9.49
CA LYS A 28 20.55 8.82 -10.15
C LYS A 28 20.13 7.38 -9.87
N SER A 29 21.10 6.46 -9.90
CA SER A 29 20.83 5.05 -9.57
C SER A 29 20.34 4.88 -8.14
N TYR A 30 20.86 5.65 -7.18
CA TYR A 30 20.36 5.63 -5.81
C TYR A 30 18.92 6.13 -5.72
N LEU A 31 18.60 7.26 -6.38
CA LEU A 31 17.24 7.81 -6.39
C LEU A 31 16.25 6.85 -7.04
N VAL A 32 16.59 6.29 -8.20
CA VAL A 32 15.75 5.32 -8.91
C VAL A 32 15.57 4.04 -8.09
N SER A 33 16.65 3.50 -7.52
CA SER A 33 16.56 2.31 -6.66
C SER A 33 15.68 2.54 -5.43
N SER A 34 15.82 3.71 -4.80
CA SER A 34 15.02 4.08 -3.62
C SER A 34 13.54 4.26 -3.97
N ALA A 35 13.25 4.91 -5.10
CA ALA A 35 11.89 5.09 -5.58
C ALA A 35 11.23 3.76 -5.95
N ILE A 36 11.94 2.87 -6.67
CA ILE A 36 11.44 1.53 -7.00
C ILE A 36 11.21 0.72 -5.73
N LYS A 37 12.13 0.75 -4.76
CA LYS A 37 11.98 0.04 -3.50
C LYS A 37 10.71 0.49 -2.75
N GLY A 38 10.52 1.79 -2.57
CA GLY A 38 9.33 2.30 -1.90
C GLY A 38 8.03 1.96 -2.65
N PHE A 39 8.05 2.03 -3.99
CA PHE A 39 6.91 1.62 -4.81
C PHE A 39 6.59 0.14 -4.63
N VAL A 40 7.58 -0.75 -4.71
CA VAL A 40 7.38 -2.19 -4.54
C VAL A 40 6.87 -2.52 -3.15
N GLU A 41 7.47 -1.96 -2.10
CA GLU A 41 7.04 -2.20 -0.71
C GLU A 41 5.56 -1.83 -0.51
N VAL A 42 5.14 -0.65 -1.00
CA VAL A 42 3.74 -0.20 -0.91
C VAL A 42 2.78 -1.12 -1.65
N ASN A 43 3.13 -1.58 -2.85
CA ASN A 43 2.22 -2.40 -3.65
C ASN A 43 2.21 -3.85 -3.18
N GLU A 44 3.37 -4.39 -2.79
CA GLU A 44 3.50 -5.78 -2.35
C GLU A 44 2.71 -6.03 -1.07
N TRP A 45 2.78 -5.13 -0.07
CA TRP A 45 2.01 -5.33 1.16
C TRP A 45 0.51 -5.38 0.86
N GLN A 46 0.00 -4.50 -0.01
CA GLN A 46 -1.41 -4.45 -0.38
C GLN A 46 -1.84 -5.75 -1.06
N ILE A 47 -1.05 -6.20 -2.03
CA ILE A 47 -1.32 -7.44 -2.76
C ILE A 47 -1.33 -8.64 -1.80
N GLN A 48 -0.36 -8.72 -0.89
CA GLN A 48 -0.30 -9.81 0.09
C GLN A 48 -1.45 -9.75 1.09
N ALA A 49 -1.83 -8.56 1.57
CA ALA A 49 -2.96 -8.37 2.46
C ALA A 49 -4.27 -8.80 1.81
N ILE A 50 -4.52 -8.39 0.57
CA ILE A 50 -5.71 -8.78 -0.20
C ILE A 50 -5.75 -10.29 -0.41
N LYS A 51 -4.65 -10.88 -0.91
CA LYS A 51 -4.56 -12.33 -1.13
C LYS A 51 -4.78 -13.11 0.17
N GLY A 52 -4.21 -12.64 1.28
CA GLY A 52 -4.41 -13.22 2.61
C GLY A 52 -5.85 -13.13 3.10
N ALA A 53 -6.50 -11.98 2.91
CA ALA A 53 -7.89 -11.76 3.29
C ALA A 53 -8.85 -12.65 2.48
N VAL A 54 -8.69 -12.70 1.15
CA VAL A 54 -9.47 -13.58 0.27
C VAL A 54 -9.28 -15.04 0.68
N LYS A 55 -8.02 -15.50 0.83
CA LYS A 55 -7.73 -16.87 1.27
C LYS A 55 -8.33 -17.21 2.63
N LYS A 56 -8.47 -16.22 3.53
CA LYS A 56 -9.12 -16.41 4.84
C LYS A 56 -10.64 -16.49 4.69
N ALA A 57 -11.23 -15.66 3.83
CA ALA A 57 -12.66 -15.62 3.55
C ALA A 57 -13.16 -16.90 2.85
N ASP A 58 -12.35 -17.48 1.97
CA ASP A 58 -12.69 -18.72 1.24
C ASP A 58 -12.61 -19.98 2.10
N ARG A 59 -12.18 -19.89 3.37
CA ARG A 59 -12.08 -21.08 4.23
C ARG A 59 -13.47 -21.53 4.73
N PRO A 60 -13.69 -22.84 4.89
CA PRO A 60 -14.96 -23.35 5.46
C PRO A 60 -15.26 -22.85 6.87
N ASP A 61 -14.23 -22.51 7.65
CA ASP A 61 -14.33 -21.98 9.02
C ASP A 61 -14.29 -20.44 9.09
N ALA A 62 -14.40 -19.77 7.94
CA ALA A 62 -14.43 -18.32 7.88
C ALA A 62 -15.63 -17.78 8.66
N LYS A 63 -15.35 -16.84 9.57
CA LYS A 63 -16.37 -16.13 10.34
C LYS A 63 -16.60 -14.76 9.74
N PHE A 64 -17.87 -14.47 9.45
CA PHE A 64 -18.34 -13.18 8.98
C PHE A 64 -19.31 -12.60 10.01
N ILE A 65 -19.42 -11.28 10.01
CA ILE A 65 -20.38 -10.54 10.82
C ILE A 65 -21.46 -10.04 9.87
N ASP A 66 -22.72 -10.05 10.32
CA ASP A 66 -23.84 -9.56 9.53
C ASP A 66 -23.71 -8.06 9.22
N HIS A 67 -24.12 -7.68 8.01
CA HIS A 67 -24.01 -6.29 7.54
C HIS A 67 -24.77 -5.32 8.44
N GLU A 68 -25.97 -5.70 8.90
CA GLU A 68 -26.84 -4.83 9.70
C GLU A 68 -26.24 -4.55 11.08
N GLU A 69 -25.54 -5.53 11.67
CA GLU A 69 -24.84 -5.35 12.94
C GLU A 69 -23.68 -4.36 12.79
N VAL A 70 -22.93 -4.44 11.67
CA VAL A 70 -21.84 -3.51 11.35
C VAL A 70 -22.39 -2.11 11.09
N ALA A 71 -23.44 -1.97 10.28
CA ALA A 71 -24.07 -0.69 9.95
C ALA A 71 -24.59 0.01 11.22
N ALA A 72 -25.35 -0.72 12.03
CA ALA A 72 -25.88 -0.21 13.30
C ALA A 72 -24.77 0.24 14.27
N TRP A 73 -23.62 -0.43 14.26
CA TRP A 73 -22.45 -0.01 15.03
C TRP A 73 -21.81 1.26 14.48
N LEU A 74 -21.58 1.34 13.16
CA LEU A 74 -21.01 2.52 12.50
C LEU A 74 -21.87 3.77 12.69
N ASP A 75 -23.20 3.65 12.56
CA ASP A 75 -24.14 4.76 12.75
C ASP A 75 -24.11 5.32 14.18
N SER A 76 -23.70 4.50 15.15
CA SER A 76 -23.58 4.95 16.55
C SER A 76 -22.29 5.73 16.83
N TRP A 77 -21.37 5.84 15.86
CA TRP A 77 -20.14 6.60 16.03
C TRP A 77 -20.45 8.09 16.16
N GLY A 78 -19.85 8.75 17.16
CA GLY A 78 -20.13 10.16 17.48
C GLY A 78 -21.39 10.40 18.31
N ALA A 79 -22.23 9.37 18.53
CA ALA A 79 -23.34 9.44 19.48
C ALA A 79 -22.85 9.30 20.93
N LYS A 80 -23.58 9.90 21.87
CA LYS A 80 -23.32 9.75 23.32
C LYS A 80 -23.44 8.29 23.80
N ASN A 81 -24.17 7.45 23.06
CA ASN A 81 -24.43 6.04 23.32
C ASN A 81 -23.88 5.13 22.21
N LYS A 82 -22.59 5.26 21.89
CA LYS A 82 -21.89 4.39 20.93
C LYS A 82 -22.11 2.90 21.26
N LYS A 83 -22.58 2.12 20.28
CA LYS A 83 -22.77 0.67 20.39
C LYS A 83 -21.42 -0.05 20.45
N LYS A 84 -21.40 -1.26 21.03
CA LYS A 84 -20.20 -2.11 21.06
C LYS A 84 -19.90 -2.65 19.64
N PRO A 85 -18.62 -2.83 19.27
CA PRO A 85 -18.27 -3.46 18.00
C PRO A 85 -18.84 -4.88 17.94
N PRO A 86 -19.47 -5.28 16.82
CA PRO A 86 -19.92 -6.65 16.63
C PRO A 86 -18.71 -7.60 16.53
N ARG A 87 -18.91 -8.90 16.80
CA ARG A 87 -17.82 -9.89 16.96
C ARG A 87 -18.10 -11.19 16.25
#